data_AF-A0A0J9S1H7-F1
#
_entry.id   AF-A0A0J9S1H7-F1
#
_cell.length_a   1.000
_cell.length_b   1.000
_cell.length_c   1.000
_cell.angle_alpha   90.00
_cell.angle_beta   90.00
_cell.angle_gamma   90.00
#
_symmetry.space_group_name_H-M   'P 1'
#
loop_
_entity.id
_entity.type
_entity.pdbx_description
1 polymer ?
#
loop_
_entity_poly.entity_id
_entity_poly.type
_entity_poly.pdbx_seq_one_letter_code
_entity_poly.pdbx_strand_id
1 'polypeptide(L)'
;MHTNGVQLINLCKKCCNIILNVHHILDRCKASDDNKKCQYMSHWLYDKVISITKDANLVSNLYVVLSMYSGFNKKKFKNCTLENFNVDKEAFNKKHILYEFLESYDDMKNKIDNPNELYTPLYCKHIKENFNFYNRIKDNCTKDTCKYYNDLQNFKEKFNKPDLLKFIYEKCNYENASCSPGSNETDDVPCLQAKGSPFIFHILGIDPDDIVNVLLNVAIMSAPILAVFLILFKVNIFYF
;
A
#
# COMPACT_ATOMS: atom_id res chain seq x y z
N MET A 1 26.35 -15.05 -10.97
CA MET A 1 26.47 -14.47 -9.61
C MET A 1 26.93 -13.01 -9.56
N HIS A 2 27.66 -12.47 -10.55
CA HIS A 2 28.19 -11.09 -10.52
C HIS A 2 27.15 -9.96 -10.67
N THR A 3 26.01 -10.23 -11.32
CA THR A 3 25.03 -9.20 -11.75
C THR A 3 24.23 -8.61 -10.58
N ASN A 4 23.82 -9.44 -9.61
CA ASN A 4 23.02 -9.00 -8.47
C ASN A 4 23.83 -8.07 -7.56
N GLY A 5 25.12 -8.35 -7.37
CA GLY A 5 26.01 -7.51 -6.55
C GLY A 5 26.09 -6.07 -7.07
N VAL A 6 26.25 -5.87 -8.38
CA VAL A 6 26.28 -4.54 -8.99
C VAL A 6 24.93 -3.81 -8.81
N GLN A 7 23.81 -4.51 -8.99
CA GLN A 7 22.48 -3.94 -8.79
C GLN A 7 22.23 -3.53 -7.33
N LEU A 8 22.65 -4.35 -6.36
CA LEU A 8 22.53 -4.03 -4.93
C LEU A 8 23.42 -2.85 -4.54
N ILE A 9 24.66 -2.77 -5.05
CA ILE A 9 25.54 -1.60 -4.82
C ILE A 9 24.91 -0.33 -5.39
N ASN A 10 24.33 -0.40 -6.59
CA ASN A 10 23.64 0.74 -7.18
C ASN A 10 22.37 1.13 -6.39
N LEU A 11 21.64 0.16 -5.85
CA LEU A 11 20.52 0.43 -4.95
C LEU A 11 21.00 1.12 -3.66
N CYS A 12 22.11 0.65 -3.05
CA CYS A 12 22.71 1.30 -1.88
C CYS A 12 23.07 2.76 -2.17
N LYS A 13 23.71 3.03 -3.30
CA LYS A 13 24.05 4.41 -3.72
C LYS A 13 22.80 5.28 -3.86
N LYS A 14 21.71 4.75 -4.46
CA LYS A 14 20.42 5.46 -4.55
C LYS A 14 19.82 5.72 -3.18
N CYS A 15 19.82 4.74 -2.28
CA CYS A 15 19.28 4.89 -0.92
C CYS A 15 20.09 5.92 -0.13
N CYS A 16 21.42 5.82 -0.15
CA CYS A 16 22.29 6.81 0.48
C CYS A 16 22.06 8.21 -0.11
N ASN A 17 21.89 8.34 -1.43
CA ASN A 17 21.60 9.64 -2.04
C ASN A 17 20.26 10.22 -1.56
N ILE A 18 19.19 9.42 -1.53
CA ILE A 18 17.87 9.83 -1.05
C ILE A 18 17.95 10.29 0.41
N ILE A 19 18.62 9.50 1.26
CA ILE A 19 18.71 9.76 2.69
C ILE A 19 19.62 10.95 3.01
N LEU A 20 20.77 11.08 2.33
CA LEU A 20 21.77 12.09 2.64
C LEU A 20 21.48 13.44 2.00
N ASN A 21 20.90 13.45 0.79
CA ASN A 21 20.77 14.68 -0.01
C ASN A 21 19.32 15.17 -0.11
N VAL A 22 18.35 14.40 0.40
CA VAL A 22 16.95 14.79 0.31
C VAL A 22 16.28 14.76 1.67
N HIS A 23 16.82 15.59 2.58
CA HIS A 23 16.16 15.94 3.85
C HIS A 23 14.67 16.32 3.63
N HIS A 24 14.36 16.93 2.48
CA HIS A 24 13.00 17.29 2.08
C HIS A 24 12.10 16.14 1.58
N ILE A 25 12.62 14.97 1.19
CA ILE A 25 11.77 13.82 0.78
C ILE A 25 11.13 13.19 2.00
N LEU A 26 11.92 12.99 3.08
CA LEU A 26 11.38 12.53 4.35
C LEU A 26 10.37 13.56 4.87
N ASP A 27 10.63 14.86 4.73
CA ASP A 27 9.68 15.91 5.13
C ASP A 27 8.46 16.06 4.19
N ARG A 28 8.52 15.48 2.98
CA ARG A 28 7.40 15.38 2.02
C ARG A 28 6.58 14.10 2.15
N CYS A 29 7.09 13.09 2.82
CA CYS A 29 6.23 12.03 3.34
C CYS A 29 5.30 12.71 4.35
N LYS A 30 3.99 12.74 4.06
CA LYS A 30 2.94 13.27 4.96
C LYS A 30 2.84 12.56 6.32
N ALA A 31 3.81 11.72 6.65
CA ALA A 31 3.97 11.15 7.97
C ALA A 31 4.31 12.26 8.97
N SER A 32 3.43 12.42 9.96
CA SER A 32 3.57 13.37 11.07
C SER A 32 4.76 13.06 12.00
N ASP A 33 5.37 11.88 11.86
CA ASP A 33 6.46 11.39 12.71
C ASP A 33 7.55 10.68 11.88
N ASP A 34 8.80 10.86 12.30
CA ASP A 34 9.99 10.29 11.67
C ASP A 34 9.97 8.75 11.66
N ASN A 35 9.28 8.12 12.62
CA ASN A 35 9.10 6.66 12.65
C ASN A 35 8.29 6.16 11.44
N LYS A 36 7.17 6.82 11.10
CA LYS A 36 6.36 6.46 9.94
C LYS A 36 7.12 6.64 8.63
N LYS A 37 7.88 7.74 8.50
CA LYS A 37 8.77 7.97 7.35
C LYS A 37 9.76 6.83 7.16
N CYS A 38 10.30 6.33 8.27
CA CYS A 38 11.22 5.20 8.27
C CYS A 38 10.55 3.88 7.86
N GLN A 39 9.31 3.63 8.30
CA GLN A 39 8.54 2.45 7.91
C GLN A 39 8.26 2.43 6.40
N TYR A 40 7.81 3.55 5.80
CA TYR A 40 7.64 3.64 4.35
C TYR A 40 8.94 3.35 3.59
N MET A 41 10.05 3.94 4.05
CA MET A 41 11.36 3.71 3.43
C MET A 41 11.78 2.24 3.55
N SER A 42 11.48 1.58 4.67
CA SER A 42 11.76 0.16 4.88
C SER A 42 10.98 -0.71 3.89
N HIS A 43 9.68 -0.47 3.74
CA HIS A 43 8.83 -1.17 2.77
C HIS A 43 9.35 -0.97 1.33
N TRP A 44 9.60 0.29 0.93
CA TRP A 44 10.10 0.59 -0.42
C TRP A 44 11.44 -0.07 -0.69
N LEU A 45 12.39 0.02 0.24
CA LEU A 45 13.71 -0.59 0.10
C LEU A 45 13.58 -2.10 -0.06
N TYR A 46 12.78 -2.74 0.79
CA TYR A 46 12.63 -4.18 0.79
C TYR A 46 12.04 -4.70 -0.53
N ASP A 47 11.00 -4.04 -1.06
CA ASP A 47 10.44 -4.33 -2.39
C ASP A 47 11.53 -4.34 -3.48
N LYS A 48 12.43 -3.35 -3.46
CA LYS A 48 13.53 -3.28 -4.43
C LYS A 48 14.56 -4.38 -4.21
N VAL A 49 14.91 -4.66 -2.96
CA VAL A 49 15.90 -5.70 -2.62
C VAL A 49 15.42 -7.08 -3.06
N ILE A 50 14.21 -7.49 -2.66
CA ILE A 50 13.66 -8.82 -3.00
C ILE A 50 13.29 -8.97 -4.47
N SER A 51 13.20 -7.86 -5.20
CA SER A 51 13.07 -7.85 -6.67
C SER A 51 14.40 -8.04 -7.39
N ILE A 52 15.52 -7.71 -6.75
CA ILE A 52 16.88 -7.92 -7.27
C ILE A 52 17.41 -9.32 -6.93
N THR A 53 17.15 -9.80 -5.73
CA THR A 53 17.71 -11.08 -5.26
C THR A 53 16.71 -11.88 -4.41
N LYS A 54 16.74 -13.20 -4.56
CA LYS A 54 16.04 -14.16 -3.70
C LYS A 54 16.95 -14.79 -2.64
N ASP A 55 18.24 -14.46 -2.66
CA ASP A 55 19.22 -14.99 -1.70
C ASP A 55 19.07 -14.27 -0.36
N ALA A 56 18.51 -14.98 0.63
CA ALA A 56 18.27 -14.46 1.97
C ALA A 56 19.55 -13.99 2.68
N ASN A 57 20.71 -14.61 2.41
CA ASN A 57 21.99 -14.18 2.99
C ASN A 57 22.42 -12.83 2.40
N LEU A 58 22.25 -12.63 1.09
CA LEU A 58 22.53 -11.34 0.46
C LEU A 58 21.60 -10.24 0.97
N VAL A 59 20.30 -10.54 1.15
CA VAL A 59 19.34 -9.61 1.75
C VAL A 59 19.78 -9.27 3.17
N SER A 60 20.04 -10.27 4.01
CA SER A 60 20.43 -10.06 5.41
C SER A 60 21.71 -9.24 5.53
N ASN A 61 22.75 -9.59 4.77
CA ASN A 61 24.03 -8.89 4.77
C ASN A 61 23.88 -7.42 4.34
N LEU A 62 23.03 -7.14 3.34
CA LEU A 62 22.73 -5.77 2.93
C LEU A 62 22.15 -4.96 4.09
N TYR A 63 21.16 -5.51 4.81
CA TYR A 63 20.53 -4.82 5.92
C TYR A 63 21.45 -4.64 7.13
N VAL A 64 22.37 -5.58 7.38
CA VAL A 64 23.45 -5.40 8.38
C VAL A 64 24.32 -4.19 8.02
N VAL A 65 24.76 -4.08 6.76
CA VAL A 65 25.58 -2.94 6.30
C VAL A 65 24.80 -1.62 6.40
N LEU A 66 23.53 -1.61 5.99
CA LEU A 66 22.67 -0.43 6.09
C LEU A 66 22.45 0.00 7.55
N SER A 67 22.24 -0.95 8.47
CA SER A 67 22.08 -0.70 9.90
C SER A 67 23.36 -0.13 10.53
N MET A 68 24.54 -0.66 10.17
CA MET A 68 25.81 -0.09 10.60
C MET A 68 25.96 1.35 10.09
N TYR A 69 25.68 1.58 8.81
CA TYR A 69 25.80 2.91 8.21
C TYR A 69 24.84 3.94 8.82
N SER A 70 23.57 3.58 9.04
CA SER A 70 22.59 4.45 9.70
C SER A 70 22.96 4.69 11.16
N GLY A 71 23.51 3.68 11.85
CA GLY A 71 24.02 3.78 13.21
C GLY A 71 25.19 4.77 13.37
N PHE A 72 26.10 4.82 12.39
CA PHE A 72 27.16 5.85 12.36
C PHE A 72 26.63 7.25 11.99
N ASN A 73 25.49 7.32 11.28
CA ASN A 73 24.92 8.56 10.77
C ASN A 73 23.56 8.91 11.41
N LYS A 74 23.32 8.53 12.67
CA LYS A 74 22.02 8.64 13.36
C LYS A 74 21.30 9.97 13.16
N LYS A 75 22.02 11.10 13.30
CA LYS A 75 21.47 12.45 13.11
C LYS A 75 20.95 12.68 11.68
N LYS A 76 21.67 12.21 10.66
CA LYS A 76 21.26 12.33 9.26
C LYS A 76 20.09 11.40 8.93
N PHE A 77 20.06 10.24 9.58
CA PHE A 77 18.98 9.25 9.43
C PHE A 77 17.77 9.53 10.33
N LYS A 78 17.75 10.61 11.13
CA LYS A 78 16.69 10.91 12.10
C LYS A 78 16.32 9.69 12.97
N ASN A 79 17.32 8.90 13.38
CA ASN A 79 17.15 7.63 14.11
C ASN A 79 16.33 6.54 13.37
N CYS A 80 16.17 6.64 12.05
CA CYS A 80 15.53 5.61 11.24
C CYS A 80 16.35 4.31 11.21
N THR A 81 15.70 3.21 11.57
CA THR A 81 16.23 1.84 11.42
C THR A 81 15.48 1.16 10.28
N LEU A 82 16.19 0.87 9.18
CA LEU A 82 15.61 0.21 8.02
C LEU A 82 15.36 -1.26 8.31
N GLU A 83 14.12 -1.70 8.14
CA GLU A 83 13.68 -3.04 8.52
C GLU A 83 13.93 -4.08 7.42
N ASN A 84 14.55 -5.19 7.80
CA ASN A 84 14.56 -6.43 7.02
C ASN A 84 13.37 -7.28 7.47
N PHE A 85 12.32 -7.36 6.64
CA PHE A 85 11.12 -8.11 7.00
C PHE A 85 11.36 -9.64 7.06
N ASN A 86 12.44 -10.15 6.46
CA ASN A 86 12.79 -11.57 6.46
C ASN A 86 11.65 -12.50 5.97
N VAL A 87 11.07 -12.13 4.82
CA VAL A 87 9.98 -12.84 4.14
C VAL A 87 10.29 -13.00 2.66
N ASP A 88 9.69 -13.98 2.00
CA ASP A 88 9.79 -14.06 0.54
C ASP A 88 8.95 -12.96 -0.14
N LYS A 89 9.14 -12.80 -1.45
CA LYS A 89 8.46 -11.76 -2.24
C LYS A 89 6.94 -11.90 -2.26
N GLU A 90 6.41 -13.11 -2.26
CA GLU A 90 4.96 -13.31 -2.29
C GLU A 90 4.33 -12.90 -0.97
N ALA A 91 4.90 -13.37 0.15
CA ALA A 91 4.48 -12.97 1.49
C ALA A 91 4.64 -11.47 1.71
N PHE A 92 5.75 -10.89 1.25
CA PHE A 92 5.98 -9.45 1.33
C PHE A 92 4.95 -8.66 0.54
N ASN A 93 4.61 -9.06 -0.68
CA ASN A 93 3.62 -8.35 -1.48
C ASN A 93 2.26 -8.29 -0.77
N LYS A 94 1.85 -9.38 -0.10
CA LYS A 94 0.62 -9.40 0.69
C LYS A 94 0.69 -8.45 1.88
N LYS A 95 1.79 -8.49 2.65
CA LYS A 95 2.08 -7.55 3.73
C LYS A 95 2.05 -6.09 3.26
N HIS A 96 2.69 -5.82 2.12
CA HIS A 96 2.87 -4.48 1.58
C HIS A 96 1.54 -3.86 1.14
N ILE A 97 0.67 -4.62 0.43
CA ILE A 97 -0.66 -4.16 0.02
C ILE A 97 -1.51 -3.78 1.25
N LEU A 98 -1.53 -4.64 2.28
CA LEU A 98 -2.28 -4.36 3.53
C LEU A 98 -1.77 -3.09 4.22
N TYR A 99 -0.45 -2.96 4.36
CA TYR A 99 0.20 -1.80 4.98
C TYR A 99 -0.11 -0.50 4.20
N GLU A 100 0.08 -0.49 2.88
CA GLU A 100 -0.15 0.71 2.07
C GLU A 100 -1.59 1.19 2.15
N PHE A 101 -2.55 0.27 2.14
CA PHE A 101 -3.96 0.64 2.28
C PHE A 101 -4.27 1.21 3.67
N LEU A 102 -3.81 0.55 4.73
CA LEU A 102 -4.00 1.01 6.11
C LEU A 102 -3.50 2.45 6.32
N GLU A 103 -2.32 2.74 5.78
CA GLU A 103 -1.65 4.03 5.89
C GLU A 103 -2.30 5.13 5.03
N SER A 104 -2.79 4.79 3.84
CA SER A 104 -3.41 5.76 2.92
C SER A 104 -4.89 6.00 3.18
N TYR A 105 -5.56 5.10 3.92
CA TYR A 105 -7.00 5.12 4.08
C TYR A 105 -7.55 6.41 4.71
N ASP A 106 -6.91 6.96 5.74
CA ASP A 106 -7.44 8.15 6.42
C ASP A 106 -7.41 9.39 5.51
N ASP A 107 -6.36 9.51 4.69
CA ASP A 107 -6.25 10.52 3.64
C ASP A 107 -7.36 10.34 2.58
N MET A 108 -7.62 9.09 2.15
CA MET A 108 -8.72 8.79 1.22
C MET A 108 -10.09 9.09 1.82
N LYS A 109 -10.31 8.72 3.08
CA LYS A 109 -11.55 8.98 3.82
C LYS A 109 -11.86 10.47 3.86
N ASN A 110 -10.87 11.30 4.16
CA ASN A 110 -11.04 12.76 4.21
C ASN A 110 -11.39 13.34 2.83
N LYS A 111 -10.85 12.79 1.75
CA LYS A 111 -11.20 13.18 0.39
C LYS A 111 -12.61 12.75 0.02
N ILE A 112 -12.99 11.50 0.31
CA ILE A 112 -14.35 10.97 0.09
C ILE A 112 -15.40 11.80 0.86
N ASP A 113 -15.05 12.29 2.05
CA ASP A 113 -15.99 13.09 2.85
C ASP A 113 -16.23 14.49 2.25
N ASN A 114 -15.32 15.00 1.43
CA ASN A 114 -15.47 16.28 0.75
C ASN A 114 -16.51 16.16 -0.40
N PRO A 115 -17.64 16.88 -0.34
CA PRO A 115 -18.70 16.76 -1.34
C PRO A 115 -18.29 17.19 -2.76
N ASN A 116 -17.20 17.94 -2.89
CA ASN A 116 -16.68 18.40 -4.18
C ASN A 116 -15.60 17.48 -4.76
N GLU A 117 -15.30 16.35 -4.11
CA GLU A 117 -14.26 15.43 -4.55
C GLU A 117 -14.72 14.60 -5.76
N LEU A 118 -14.26 15.01 -6.94
CA LEU A 118 -14.52 14.36 -8.23
C LEU A 118 -13.95 12.93 -8.29
N TYR A 119 -12.93 12.61 -7.49
CA TYR A 119 -12.28 11.30 -7.50
C TYR A 119 -12.87 10.30 -6.49
N THR A 120 -13.98 10.65 -5.81
CA THR A 120 -14.69 9.74 -4.88
C THR A 120 -14.91 8.34 -5.46
N PRO A 121 -15.38 8.16 -6.72
CA PRO A 121 -15.56 6.83 -7.29
C PRO A 121 -14.27 6.00 -7.36
N LEU A 122 -13.12 6.63 -7.66
CA LEU A 122 -11.84 5.94 -7.71
C LEU A 122 -11.37 5.49 -6.32
N TYR A 123 -11.53 6.34 -5.30
CA TYR A 123 -11.21 5.98 -3.92
C TYR A 123 -12.10 4.84 -3.42
N CYS A 124 -13.40 4.88 -3.72
CA CYS A 124 -14.34 3.82 -3.37
C CYS A 124 -14.01 2.49 -4.07
N LYS A 125 -13.67 2.53 -5.37
CA LYS A 125 -13.17 1.34 -6.09
C LYS A 125 -11.94 0.75 -5.40
N HIS A 126 -10.99 1.59 -5.03
CA HIS A 126 -9.77 1.14 -4.34
C HIS A 126 -10.07 0.53 -2.96
N ILE A 127 -11.02 1.08 -2.20
CA ILE A 127 -11.51 0.48 -0.94
C ILE A 127 -12.08 -0.93 -1.21
N LYS A 128 -12.96 -1.08 -2.20
CA LYS A 128 -13.54 -2.37 -2.59
C LYS A 128 -12.48 -3.39 -2.97
N GLU A 129 -11.51 -3.01 -3.78
CA GLU A 129 -10.39 -3.88 -4.18
C GLU A 129 -9.59 -4.39 -2.98
N ASN A 130 -9.31 -3.54 -1.99
CA ASN A 130 -8.57 -3.93 -0.79
C ASN A 130 -9.39 -4.79 0.18
N PHE A 131 -10.71 -4.54 0.31
CA PHE A 131 -11.62 -5.40 1.08
C PHE A 131 -11.68 -6.81 0.46
N ASN A 132 -11.77 -6.89 -0.87
CA ASN A 132 -11.73 -8.15 -1.59
C ASN A 132 -10.36 -8.83 -1.45
N PHE A 133 -9.27 -8.06 -1.50
CA PHE A 133 -7.92 -8.57 -1.31
C PHE A 133 -7.76 -9.23 0.07
N TYR A 134 -8.13 -8.53 1.14
CA TYR A 134 -8.13 -9.05 2.51
C TYR A 134 -8.89 -10.38 2.59
N ASN A 135 -10.14 -10.39 2.12
CA ASN A 135 -11.00 -11.57 2.18
C ASN A 135 -10.45 -12.77 1.39
N ARG A 136 -9.71 -12.53 0.30
CA ARG A 136 -9.07 -13.61 -0.47
C ARG A 136 -7.87 -14.22 0.25
N ILE A 137 -7.17 -13.47 1.10
CA ILE A 137 -5.89 -13.92 1.67
C ILE A 137 -5.96 -14.26 3.16
N LYS A 138 -7.03 -13.87 3.88
CA LYS A 138 -7.15 -14.06 5.33
C LYS A 138 -7.05 -15.53 5.76
N ASP A 139 -7.71 -16.43 5.02
CA ASP A 139 -7.77 -17.85 5.38
C ASP A 139 -6.45 -18.59 5.09
N ASN A 140 -5.58 -18.00 4.27
CA ASN A 140 -4.23 -18.53 4.01
C ASN A 140 -3.25 -18.19 5.15
N CYS A 141 -3.66 -17.37 6.12
CA CYS A 141 -2.79 -16.79 7.13
C CYS A 141 -3.53 -16.58 8.45
N THR A 142 -3.76 -17.68 9.18
CA THR A 142 -4.63 -17.71 10.38
C THR A 142 -3.89 -17.75 11.71
N LYS A 143 -2.55 -17.84 11.69
CA LYS A 143 -1.71 -17.92 12.89
C LYS A 143 -0.57 -16.91 12.84
N ASP A 144 -0.09 -16.51 14.00
CA ASP A 144 1.04 -15.58 14.20
C ASP A 144 2.35 -16.03 13.54
N THR A 145 2.53 -17.33 13.31
CA THR A 145 3.65 -17.88 12.54
C THR A 145 3.64 -17.43 11.07
N CYS A 146 2.50 -16.98 10.54
CA CYS A 146 2.37 -16.47 9.19
C CYS A 146 2.94 -15.04 9.06
N LYS A 147 3.63 -14.80 7.95
CA LYS A 147 4.48 -13.63 7.71
C LYS A 147 3.75 -12.27 7.57
N TYR A 148 2.43 -12.29 7.40
CA TYR A 148 1.59 -11.10 7.28
C TYR A 148 0.36 -11.17 8.20
N TYR A 149 0.41 -12.01 9.24
CA TYR A 149 -0.70 -12.21 10.17
C TYR A 149 -1.07 -10.91 10.90
N ASN A 150 -0.09 -10.21 11.46
CA ASN A 150 -0.32 -8.95 12.17
C ASN A 150 -0.92 -7.87 11.27
N ASP A 151 -0.54 -7.84 9.99
CA ASP A 151 -1.09 -6.89 9.02
C ASP A 151 -2.58 -7.17 8.74
N LEU A 152 -2.97 -8.46 8.70
CA LEU A 152 -4.38 -8.84 8.61
C LEU A 152 -5.16 -8.46 9.87
N GLN A 153 -4.59 -8.67 11.06
CA GLN A 153 -5.25 -8.27 12.31
C GLN A 153 -5.45 -6.76 12.37
N ASN A 154 -4.43 -5.96 12.03
CA ASN A 154 -4.52 -4.51 11.96
C ASN A 154 -5.59 -4.06 10.94
N PHE A 155 -5.66 -4.73 9.79
CA PHE A 155 -6.70 -4.49 8.78
C PHE A 155 -8.09 -4.76 9.35
N LYS A 156 -8.29 -5.94 9.95
CA LYS A 156 -9.56 -6.32 10.58
C LYS A 156 -9.98 -5.33 11.67
N GLU A 157 -9.07 -5.00 12.58
CA GLU A 157 -9.31 -4.07 13.68
C GLU A 157 -9.73 -2.67 13.20
N LYS A 158 -9.15 -2.19 12.09
CA LYS A 158 -9.54 -0.90 11.50
C LYS A 158 -10.90 -0.98 10.80
N PHE A 159 -11.10 -1.99 9.95
CA PHE A 159 -12.20 -2.04 8.99
C PHE A 159 -13.45 -2.78 9.45
N ASN A 160 -13.38 -3.54 10.55
CA ASN A 160 -14.55 -4.17 11.16
C ASN A 160 -15.31 -3.22 12.13
N LYS A 161 -14.96 -1.93 12.15
CA LYS A 161 -15.63 -0.95 13.01
C LYS A 161 -16.97 -0.50 12.40
N PRO A 162 -18.10 -0.60 13.12
CA PRO A 162 -19.43 -0.26 12.59
C PRO A 162 -19.52 1.16 11.99
N ASP A 163 -18.97 2.17 12.67
CA ASP A 163 -19.00 3.56 12.17
C ASP A 163 -18.23 3.74 10.87
N LEU A 164 -17.13 3.00 10.71
CA LEU A 164 -16.31 3.05 9.50
C LEU A 164 -17.00 2.37 8.33
N LEU A 165 -17.61 1.21 8.57
CA LEU A 165 -18.39 0.50 7.58
C LEU A 165 -19.60 1.33 7.14
N LYS A 166 -20.31 1.95 8.09
CA LYS A 166 -21.41 2.86 7.80
C LYS A 166 -20.96 4.01 6.88
N PHE A 167 -19.84 4.65 7.19
CA PHE A 167 -19.26 5.69 6.33
C PHE A 167 -19.01 5.18 4.90
N ILE A 168 -18.37 4.02 4.75
CA ILE A 168 -18.09 3.42 3.44
C ILE A 168 -19.39 3.13 2.69
N TYR A 169 -20.39 2.52 3.34
CA TYR A 169 -21.66 2.18 2.71
C TYR A 169 -22.44 3.39 2.22
N GLU A 170 -22.42 4.48 2.98
CA GLU A 170 -23.10 5.72 2.65
C GLU A 170 -22.37 6.48 1.53
N LYS A 171 -21.07 6.73 1.71
CA LYS A 171 -20.30 7.57 0.79
C LYS A 171 -19.91 6.88 -0.52
N CYS A 172 -19.71 5.56 -0.49
CA CYS A 172 -19.36 4.78 -1.67
C CYS A 172 -20.55 4.09 -2.32
N ASN A 173 -21.78 4.30 -1.81
CA ASN A 173 -22.98 3.63 -2.28
C ASN A 173 -22.82 2.09 -2.34
N TYR A 174 -22.24 1.53 -1.26
CA TYR A 174 -22.01 0.10 -1.11
C TYR A 174 -22.94 -0.51 -0.07
N GLU A 175 -23.13 -1.82 -0.17
CA GLU A 175 -23.75 -2.68 0.82
C GLU A 175 -22.84 -3.86 1.16
N ASN A 176 -23.14 -4.53 2.27
CA ASN A 176 -22.44 -5.75 2.63
C ASN A 176 -22.77 -6.87 1.64
N ALA A 177 -21.79 -7.71 1.36
CA ALA A 177 -21.96 -8.88 0.53
C ALA A 177 -21.18 -10.05 1.12
N SER A 178 -21.67 -11.26 0.85
CA SER A 178 -20.94 -12.46 1.20
C SER A 178 -19.72 -12.61 0.29
N CYS A 179 -18.55 -12.85 0.88
CA CYS A 179 -17.30 -13.05 0.15
C CYS A 179 -17.20 -14.41 -0.54
N SER A 180 -18.03 -15.37 -0.14
CA SER A 180 -18.21 -16.68 -0.79
C SER A 180 -19.64 -17.16 -0.54
N PRO A 181 -20.22 -18.03 -1.40
CA PRO A 181 -21.51 -18.64 -1.11
C PRO A 181 -21.44 -19.43 0.21
N GLY A 182 -22.11 -18.95 1.27
CA GLY A 182 -22.23 -19.66 2.55
C GLY A 182 -21.33 -19.20 3.70
N SER A 183 -20.46 -18.19 3.52
CA SER A 183 -19.63 -17.63 4.60
C SER A 183 -20.27 -16.39 5.22
N ASN A 184 -21.21 -16.59 6.15
CA ASN A 184 -21.75 -15.50 6.97
C ASN A 184 -20.94 -15.36 8.27
N GLU A 185 -19.70 -14.90 8.18
CA GLU A 185 -19.00 -14.43 9.38
C GLU A 185 -19.46 -13.00 9.67
N THR A 186 -20.35 -12.85 10.65
CA THR A 186 -20.91 -11.55 11.05
C THR A 186 -19.89 -10.62 11.72
N ASP A 187 -18.73 -11.17 12.11
CA ASP A 187 -17.71 -10.50 12.93
C ASP A 187 -16.39 -10.28 12.17
N ASP A 188 -16.44 -10.18 10.84
CA ASP A 188 -15.27 -9.92 10.01
C ASP A 188 -15.52 -8.85 8.93
N VAL A 189 -14.43 -8.40 8.28
CA VAL A 189 -14.51 -7.38 7.24
C VAL A 189 -15.31 -7.92 6.04
N PRO A 190 -16.44 -7.29 5.68
CA PRO A 190 -17.33 -7.80 4.65
C PRO A 190 -16.75 -7.62 3.25
N CYS A 191 -17.33 -8.30 2.27
CA CYS A 191 -17.16 -7.90 0.87
C CYS A 191 -18.12 -6.76 0.54
N LEU A 192 -17.74 -5.94 -0.44
CA LEU A 192 -18.49 -4.73 -0.81
C LEU A 192 -19.17 -4.92 -2.16
N GLN A 193 -20.48 -4.71 -2.21
CA GLN A 193 -21.28 -4.71 -3.42
C GLN A 193 -21.87 -3.33 -3.67
N ALA A 194 -21.97 -2.93 -4.94
CA ALA A 194 -22.59 -1.65 -5.31
C ALA A 194 -24.11 -1.73 -5.16
N LYS A 195 -24.71 -0.71 -4.52
CA LYS A 195 -26.16 -0.58 -4.41
C LYS A 195 -26.76 -0.19 -5.76
N GLY A 196 -27.75 -0.94 -6.21
CA GLY A 196 -28.50 -0.68 -7.45
C GLY A 196 -28.19 -1.67 -8.58
N SER A 197 -29.05 -1.65 -9.60
CA SER A 197 -28.90 -2.51 -10.78
C SER A 197 -27.66 -2.11 -11.62
N PRO A 198 -26.88 -3.07 -12.15
CA PRO A 198 -25.79 -2.80 -13.09
C PRO A 198 -26.19 -1.86 -14.25
N PHE A 199 -27.47 -1.90 -14.65
CA PHE A 199 -28.02 -1.06 -15.72
C PHE A 199 -28.01 0.45 -15.40
N ILE A 200 -28.16 0.86 -14.13
CA ILE A 200 -28.24 2.28 -13.78
C ILE A 200 -26.86 2.96 -13.87
N PHE A 201 -25.80 2.21 -13.54
CA PHE A 201 -24.41 2.63 -13.68
C PHE A 201 -24.04 2.96 -15.14
N HIS A 202 -24.54 2.14 -16.08
CA HIS A 202 -24.34 2.32 -17.51
C HIS A 202 -25.07 3.57 -18.07
N ILE A 203 -26.28 3.88 -17.56
CA ILE A 203 -27.07 5.06 -17.99
C ILE A 203 -26.49 6.38 -17.44
N LEU A 204 -25.88 6.36 -16.25
CA LEU A 204 -25.27 7.54 -15.63
C LEU A 204 -23.81 7.79 -16.08
N GLY A 205 -23.24 6.94 -16.94
CA GLY A 205 -21.83 7.00 -17.31
C GLY A 205 -20.87 6.68 -16.15
N ILE A 206 -21.37 6.03 -15.10
CA ILE A 206 -20.63 5.59 -13.92
C ILE A 206 -20.55 4.07 -14.00
N ASP A 207 -20.09 3.50 -15.11
CA ASP A 207 -19.81 2.06 -15.13
C ASP A 207 -18.43 1.83 -14.49
N PRO A 208 -18.34 1.16 -13.33
CA PRO A 208 -17.05 0.89 -12.70
C PRO A 208 -16.15 -0.07 -13.52
N ASP A 209 -16.74 -0.76 -14.50
CA ASP A 209 -16.10 -1.77 -15.35
C ASP A 209 -15.98 -1.34 -16.83
N ASP A 210 -16.69 -0.30 -17.29
CA ASP A 210 -16.55 0.20 -18.67
C ASP A 210 -15.39 1.19 -18.82
N ILE A 211 -14.23 0.55 -18.92
CA ILE A 211 -12.88 1.09 -18.85
C ILE A 211 -12.43 1.67 -20.21
N VAL A 212 -13.27 1.81 -21.24
CA VAL A 212 -12.81 2.20 -22.60
C VAL A 212 -12.39 3.67 -22.72
N ASN A 213 -13.08 4.62 -22.10
CA ASN A 213 -12.67 6.04 -22.10
C ASN A 213 -11.62 6.37 -21.04
N VAL A 214 -11.50 5.53 -20.01
CA VAL A 214 -10.43 5.63 -19.01
C VAL A 214 -9.14 4.99 -19.55
N LEU A 215 -9.22 3.94 -20.39
CA LEU A 215 -8.08 3.20 -20.98
C LEU A 215 -7.13 4.07 -21.80
N LEU A 216 -7.63 5.06 -22.53
CA LEU A 216 -6.73 5.95 -23.29
C LEU A 216 -5.83 6.78 -22.36
N ASN A 217 -6.25 7.00 -21.10
CA ASN A 217 -5.45 7.61 -20.05
C ASN A 217 -4.82 6.57 -19.08
N VAL A 218 -5.36 5.35 -19.03
CA VAL A 218 -4.96 4.24 -18.12
C VAL A 218 -3.95 3.28 -18.73
N ALA A 219 -3.70 3.33 -20.04
CA ALA A 219 -2.51 2.70 -20.63
C ALA A 219 -1.20 3.26 -20.03
N ILE A 220 -1.26 4.40 -19.33
CA ILE A 220 -0.15 4.98 -18.55
C ILE A 220 -0.18 4.52 -17.06
N MET A 221 -1.27 3.94 -16.59
CA MET A 221 -1.57 3.63 -15.17
C MET A 221 -1.56 2.13 -14.83
N SER A 222 -1.25 1.24 -15.78
CA SER A 222 -1.17 -0.22 -15.58
C SER A 222 0.17 -0.72 -14.99
N ALA A 223 0.87 0.14 -14.24
CA ALA A 223 1.87 -0.29 -13.27
C ALA A 223 1.22 -0.18 -11.88
N PRO A 224 0.96 -1.30 -11.19
CA PRO A 224 0.06 -1.29 -10.06
C PRO A 224 0.62 -0.38 -8.97
N ILE A 225 -0.21 0.57 -8.53
CA ILE A 225 -0.14 1.23 -7.21
C ILE A 225 1.01 2.23 -7.02
N LEU A 226 2.13 2.10 -7.75
CA LEU A 226 3.17 3.13 -7.81
C LEU A 226 2.61 4.44 -8.39
N ALA A 227 1.60 4.41 -9.26
CA ALA A 227 1.10 5.61 -9.94
C ALA A 227 0.38 6.61 -9.00
N VAL A 228 -0.34 6.15 -7.97
CA VAL A 228 -1.02 7.06 -7.03
C VAL A 228 0.00 7.68 -6.05
N PHE A 229 0.97 6.89 -5.59
CA PHE A 229 2.14 7.41 -4.89
C PHE A 229 3.00 8.31 -5.77
N LEU A 230 3.18 7.99 -7.06
CA LEU A 230 3.89 8.79 -8.05
C LEU A 230 3.10 10.03 -8.49
N ILE A 231 1.78 10.12 -8.36
CA ILE A 231 1.08 11.39 -8.62
C ILE A 231 1.34 12.35 -7.45
N LEU A 232 1.44 11.84 -6.22
CA LEU A 232 1.88 12.62 -5.06
C LEU A 232 3.42 12.88 -5.06
N PHE A 233 4.23 11.97 -5.62
CA PHE A 233 5.71 12.07 -5.71
C PHE A 233 6.23 12.77 -6.99
N LYS A 234 5.66 12.56 -8.18
CA LYS A 234 6.12 13.17 -9.47
C LYS A 234 5.91 14.66 -9.49
N VAL A 235 4.78 15.17 -8.98
CA VAL A 235 4.53 16.63 -8.92
C VAL A 235 5.63 17.36 -8.13
N ASN A 236 6.34 16.63 -7.26
CA ASN A 236 7.39 17.15 -6.41
C ASN A 236 8.83 16.88 -6.91
N ILE A 237 9.03 15.96 -7.87
CA ILE A 237 10.34 15.62 -8.44
C ILE A 237 10.66 16.42 -9.70
N PHE A 238 9.67 16.86 -10.48
CA PHE A 238 9.93 17.65 -11.71
C PHE A 238 10.42 19.09 -11.50
N TYR A 239 10.78 19.46 -10.27
CA TYR A 239 11.46 20.72 -9.96
C TYR A 239 12.97 20.56 -9.68
N PHE A 240 13.57 19.38 -9.94
CA PHE A 240 15.03 19.18 -9.99
C PHE A 240 15.43 18.14 -11.03
#